data_AF-A0A363D327-F1
#
_entry.id   AF-A0A363D327-F1
#
_cell.length_a   1.000
_cell.length_b   1.000
_cell.length_c   1.000
_cell.angle_alpha   90.00
_cell.angle_beta   90.00
_cell.angle_gamma   90.00
#
_symmetry.space_group_name_H-M   'P 1'
#
loop_
_entity.id
_entity.type
_entity.pdbx_description
1 polymer ?
#
loop_
_entity_poly.entity_id
_entity_poly.type
_entity_poly.pdbx_seq_one_letter_code
_entity_poly.pdbx_strand_id
1 'polypeptide(L)'
;MALDRNNGKFPIEKIGINNASVINAFCSKHDKELFSVIEDKEFIFTDEQIFMLAYRAISRELYLKYCSTESNKNMKEYDKGQSKEIQLLIHMISNHMTKGTDLAIRDLEKLKSLYDEKLLENSFNSIKYYCILIDNVPEIMSSAGWLPELDFNNKILLDLNDKNIMFNSLTVSTIGLKDRKGAIVFAWLDVIDSKACIEFIKSLNEIPDDYKGSAILKWLFECNENIYWSEDWWNTIEVDKQKELIDSMMNIMSRGPSLKDYKSFSSCLSWKINEIKTNINL
;
A
#
# COMPACT_ATOMS: atom_id res chain seq x y z
N MET A 1 17.05 6.08 16.83
CA MET A 1 17.78 4.85 17.22
C MET A 1 18.00 3.85 16.08
N ALA A 2 17.02 3.55 15.21
CA ALA A 2 17.24 2.67 14.05
C ALA A 2 17.81 3.41 12.81
N LEU A 3 17.26 4.59 12.47
CA LEU A 3 17.69 5.38 11.31
C LEU A 3 19.12 5.97 11.46
N ASP A 4 19.49 6.42 12.66
CA ASP A 4 20.84 6.96 12.93
C ASP A 4 21.95 5.92 12.75
N ARG A 5 21.64 4.64 12.95
CA ARG A 5 22.58 3.52 12.78
C ARG A 5 22.72 3.07 11.32
N ASN A 6 21.79 3.47 10.46
CA ASN A 6 21.72 3.10 9.05
C ASN A 6 21.92 4.29 8.10
N ASN A 7 22.63 5.34 8.53
CA ASN A 7 22.84 6.56 7.74
C ASN A 7 21.53 7.15 7.18
N GLY A 8 20.45 7.09 7.96
CA GLY A 8 19.13 7.61 7.57
C GLY A 8 18.34 6.71 6.63
N LYS A 9 18.80 5.49 6.31
CA LYS A 9 18.05 4.51 5.51
C LYS A 9 17.12 3.66 6.36
N PHE A 10 15.97 3.28 5.82
CA PHE A 10 15.08 2.31 6.45
C PHE A 10 15.82 0.96 6.63
N PRO A 11 15.91 0.41 7.85
CA PRO A 11 16.47 -0.92 8.04
C PRO A 11 15.62 -1.97 7.32
N ILE A 12 16.22 -2.74 6.42
CA ILE A 12 15.67 -4.03 6.04
C ILE A 12 16.01 -5.01 7.15
N GLU A 13 15.00 -5.64 7.74
CA GLU A 13 15.15 -6.58 8.83
C GLU A 13 14.63 -7.95 8.43
N LYS A 14 15.34 -9.00 8.87
CA LYS A 14 14.83 -10.37 8.74
C LYS A 14 13.78 -10.60 9.81
N ILE A 15 12.60 -11.03 9.38
CA ILE A 15 11.47 -11.34 10.26
C ILE A 15 10.90 -12.71 9.89
N GLY A 16 10.48 -13.47 10.90
CA GLY A 16 9.80 -14.75 10.68
C GLY A 16 8.44 -14.55 10.02
N ILE A 17 8.03 -15.47 9.15
CA ILE A 17 6.78 -15.37 8.38
C ILE A 17 5.53 -15.14 9.26
N ASN A 18 5.50 -15.75 10.45
CA ASN A 18 4.40 -15.61 11.41
C ASN A 18 4.38 -14.26 12.14
N ASN A 19 5.40 -13.42 11.95
CA ASN A 19 5.49 -12.09 12.57
C ASN A 19 5.45 -10.97 11.53
N ALA A 20 5.75 -11.27 10.26
CA ALA A 20 5.91 -10.28 9.20
C ALA A 20 4.68 -9.37 9.10
N SER A 21 3.51 -9.90 8.81
CA SER A 21 2.28 -9.13 8.57
C SER A 21 1.35 -9.01 9.77
N VAL A 22 1.78 -9.40 10.98
CA VAL A 22 0.91 -9.41 12.16
C VAL A 22 0.69 -7.98 12.67
N ILE A 23 -0.57 -7.53 12.62
CA ILE A 23 -1.02 -6.28 13.24
C ILE A 23 -2.26 -6.55 14.08
N ASN A 24 -2.26 -5.99 15.29
CA ASN A 24 -3.35 -6.12 16.25
C ASN A 24 -4.48 -5.11 16.00
N ALA A 25 -4.89 -4.92 14.74
CA ALA A 25 -6.03 -4.07 14.39
C ALA A 25 -7.36 -4.71 14.85
N PHE A 26 -7.40 -6.04 14.90
CA PHE A 26 -8.53 -6.85 15.38
C PHE A 26 -8.05 -7.81 16.47
N CYS A 27 -8.94 -8.20 17.38
CA CYS A 27 -8.63 -9.30 18.29
C CYS A 27 -8.72 -10.64 17.55
N SER A 28 -7.99 -11.66 18.01
CA SER A 28 -7.91 -12.95 17.31
C SER A 28 -9.26 -13.60 17.03
N LYS A 29 -10.25 -13.39 17.90
CA LYS A 29 -11.61 -13.90 17.70
C LYS A 29 -12.30 -13.18 16.53
N HIS A 30 -12.37 -11.85 16.58
CA HIS A 30 -13.09 -11.09 15.56
C HIS A 30 -12.37 -11.08 14.21
N ASP A 31 -11.03 -11.11 14.21
CA ASP A 31 -10.25 -11.26 12.98
C ASP A 31 -10.63 -12.56 12.26
N LYS A 32 -10.62 -13.68 12.99
CA LYS A 32 -11.00 -14.99 12.46
C LYS A 32 -12.44 -15.04 11.96
N GLU A 33 -13.38 -14.55 12.77
CA GLU A 33 -14.80 -14.59 12.42
C GLU A 33 -15.09 -13.71 11.19
N LEU A 34 -14.54 -12.48 11.16
CA LEU A 34 -14.81 -11.50 10.13
C LEU A 34 -14.16 -11.86 8.78
N PHE A 35 -12.92 -12.36 8.79
CA PHE A 35 -12.15 -12.63 7.57
C PHE A 35 -12.17 -14.10 7.13
N SER A 36 -13.01 -14.94 7.75
CA SER A 36 -13.15 -16.37 7.39
C SER A 36 -13.40 -16.61 5.90
N VAL A 37 -14.08 -15.70 5.20
CA VAL A 37 -14.36 -15.82 3.75
C VAL A 37 -13.10 -15.71 2.87
N ILE A 38 -12.05 -15.07 3.37
CA ILE A 38 -10.76 -14.93 2.66
C ILE A 38 -9.65 -15.81 3.24
N GLU A 39 -9.74 -16.23 4.50
CA GLU A 39 -8.72 -17.07 5.17
C GLU A 39 -9.06 -18.57 5.18
N ASP A 40 -10.32 -18.92 5.39
CA ASP A 40 -10.75 -20.32 5.58
C ASP A 40 -11.37 -20.93 4.31
N LYS A 41 -11.65 -20.11 3.29
CA LYS A 41 -12.24 -20.53 2.01
C LYS A 41 -11.28 -20.31 0.85
N GLU A 42 -11.46 -21.09 -0.21
CA GLU A 42 -10.72 -20.86 -1.44
C GLU A 42 -11.07 -19.49 -2.04
N PHE A 43 -10.02 -18.73 -2.38
CA PHE A 43 -10.18 -17.41 -3.00
C PHE A 43 -10.55 -17.56 -4.47
N ILE A 44 -11.81 -17.27 -4.80
CA ILE A 44 -12.40 -17.41 -6.14
C ILE A 44 -12.86 -16.07 -6.73
N PHE A 45 -12.37 -14.95 -6.17
CA PHE A 45 -12.60 -13.59 -6.67
C PHE A 45 -14.07 -13.16 -6.68
N THR A 46 -14.85 -13.57 -5.66
CA THR A 46 -16.18 -12.99 -5.48
C THR A 46 -16.06 -11.53 -5.01
N ASP A 47 -17.08 -10.72 -5.29
CA ASP A 47 -17.16 -9.34 -4.78
C ASP A 47 -16.98 -9.29 -3.25
N GLU A 48 -17.56 -10.26 -2.51
CA GLU A 48 -17.39 -10.38 -1.06
C GLU A 48 -15.91 -10.59 -0.66
N GLN A 49 -15.21 -11.52 -1.31
CA GLN A 49 -13.81 -11.80 -0.99
C GLN A 49 -12.90 -10.60 -1.29
N ILE A 50 -13.13 -9.94 -2.42
CA ILE A 50 -12.37 -8.75 -2.81
C ILE A 50 -12.69 -7.57 -1.88
N PHE A 51 -13.96 -7.38 -1.53
CA PHE A 51 -14.40 -6.38 -0.57
C PHE A 51 -13.72 -6.62 0.80
N MET A 52 -13.67 -7.85 1.28
CA MET A 52 -13.07 -8.16 2.58
C MET A 52 -11.55 -7.97 2.60
N LEU A 53 -10.84 -8.17 1.48
CA LEU A 53 -9.42 -7.78 1.36
C LEU A 53 -9.24 -6.26 1.49
N ALA A 54 -10.04 -5.49 0.75
CA ALA A 54 -9.99 -4.03 0.79
C ALA A 54 -10.36 -3.49 2.18
N TYR A 55 -11.43 -4.03 2.79
CA TYR A 55 -11.87 -3.71 4.13
C TYR A 55 -10.77 -3.92 5.16
N ARG A 56 -10.07 -5.08 5.10
CA ARG A 56 -8.94 -5.38 5.98
C ARG A 56 -7.81 -4.38 5.80
N ALA A 57 -7.46 -4.04 4.55
CA ALA A 57 -6.41 -3.09 4.24
C ALA A 57 -6.71 -1.68 4.80
N ILE A 58 -7.93 -1.16 4.58
CA ILE A 58 -8.35 0.15 5.11
C ILE A 58 -8.39 0.16 6.65
N SER A 59 -8.90 -0.91 7.27
CA SER A 59 -8.92 -1.03 8.73
C SER A 59 -7.51 -1.00 9.33
N ARG A 60 -6.59 -1.73 8.71
CA ARG A 60 -5.18 -1.76 9.07
C ARG A 60 -4.53 -0.39 8.90
N GLU A 61 -4.78 0.29 7.78
CA GLU A 61 -4.23 1.61 7.50
C GLU A 61 -4.69 2.64 8.54
N LEU A 62 -6.00 2.67 8.86
CA LEU A 62 -6.55 3.54 9.90
C LEU A 62 -5.90 3.27 11.27
N TYR A 63 -5.78 2.00 11.67
CA TYR A 63 -5.11 1.63 12.91
C TYR A 63 -3.65 2.10 12.96
N LEU A 64 -2.89 1.95 11.87
CA LEU A 64 -1.52 2.41 11.79
C LEU A 64 -1.41 3.94 11.84
N LYS A 65 -2.35 4.67 11.22
CA LYS A 65 -2.39 6.14 11.35
C LYS A 65 -2.70 6.60 12.77
N TYR A 66 -3.57 5.92 13.51
CA TYR A 66 -3.72 6.22 14.95
C TYR A 66 -2.43 5.97 15.72
N CYS A 67 -1.73 4.85 15.47
CA CYS A 67 -0.44 4.57 16.10
C CYS A 67 0.60 5.65 15.78
N SER A 68 0.62 6.19 14.56
CA SER A 68 1.59 7.22 14.16
C SER A 68 1.36 8.57 14.85
N THR A 69 0.16 8.86 15.37
CA THR A 69 -0.10 10.09 16.15
C THR A 69 0.80 10.19 17.38
N GLU A 70 1.07 9.06 18.06
CA GLU A 70 1.91 9.05 19.24
C GLU A 70 3.39 9.26 18.88
N SER A 71 3.84 8.64 17.78
CA SER A 71 5.17 8.89 17.22
C SER A 71 5.38 10.37 16.86
N ASN A 72 4.36 11.03 16.28
CA ASN A 72 4.42 12.45 15.94
C ASN A 72 4.51 13.37 17.16
N LYS A 73 3.83 13.04 18.27
CA LYS A 73 3.94 13.78 19.53
C LYS A 73 5.36 13.69 20.10
N ASN A 74 5.94 12.49 20.09
CA ASN A 74 7.29 12.24 20.59
C ASN A 74 8.37 12.95 19.74
N MET A 75 8.08 13.30 18.49
CA MET A 75 9.03 14.00 17.62
C MET A 75 9.46 15.36 18.16
N LYS A 76 8.60 16.03 18.95
CA LYS A 76 8.95 17.33 19.55
C LYS A 76 10.08 17.22 20.55
N GLU A 77 10.23 16.06 21.20
CA GLU A 77 11.27 15.80 22.20
C GLU A 77 12.69 15.80 21.61
N TYR A 78 12.83 15.70 20.28
CA TYR A 78 14.13 15.77 19.59
C TYR A 78 14.73 17.18 19.57
N ASP A 79 13.98 18.21 19.95
CA ASP A 79 14.45 19.59 20.04
C ASP A 79 15.41 19.83 21.24
N LYS A 80 15.36 18.94 22.24
CA LYS A 80 16.12 19.07 23.49
C LYS A 80 17.62 19.07 23.23
N GLY A 81 18.30 20.13 23.67
CA GLY A 81 19.75 20.31 23.51
C GLY A 81 20.20 20.79 22.14
N GLN A 82 19.28 21.04 21.20
CA GLN A 82 19.58 21.58 19.87
C GLN A 82 19.67 23.12 19.88
N SER A 83 20.25 23.70 18.83
CA SER A 83 20.23 25.16 18.64
C SER A 83 18.80 25.66 18.36
N LYS A 84 18.52 26.94 18.60
CA LYS A 84 17.18 27.53 18.39
C LYS A 84 16.68 27.33 16.96
N GLU A 85 17.56 27.45 15.98
CA GLU A 85 17.25 27.26 14.56
C GLU A 85 16.78 25.84 14.28
N ILE A 86 17.46 24.84 14.85
CA ILE A 86 17.11 23.44 14.71
C ILE A 86 15.81 23.11 15.47
N GLN A 87 15.61 23.67 16.67
CA GLN A 87 14.35 23.50 17.41
C GLN A 87 13.15 24.00 16.59
N LEU A 88 13.26 25.19 15.98
CA LEU A 88 12.22 25.73 15.10
C LEU A 88 11.94 24.82 13.90
N LEU A 89 12.98 24.28 13.27
CA LEU A 89 12.84 23.33 12.15
C LEU A 89 12.11 22.05 12.60
N ILE A 90 12.51 21.46 13.72
CA ILE A 90 11.87 20.25 14.28
C ILE A 90 10.39 20.52 14.56
N HIS A 91 10.06 21.66 15.15
CA HIS A 91 8.66 22.03 15.43
C HIS A 91 7.85 22.25 14.16
N MET A 92 8.42 22.90 13.14
CA MET A 92 7.76 23.08 11.84
C MET A 92 7.45 21.72 11.19
N ILE A 93 8.42 20.80 11.15
CA ILE A 93 8.25 19.46 10.59
C ILE A 93 7.22 18.67 11.40
N SER A 94 7.36 18.62 12.73
CA SER A 94 6.43 17.90 13.60
C SER A 94 4.99 18.40 13.45
N ASN A 95 4.79 19.72 13.39
CA ASN A 95 3.46 20.30 13.18
C ASN A 95 2.91 19.98 11.78
N HIS A 96 3.75 19.95 10.75
CA HIS A 96 3.34 19.56 9.40
C HIS A 96 2.91 18.08 9.36
N MET A 97 3.73 17.18 9.91
CA MET A 97 3.45 15.74 9.99
C MET A 97 2.18 15.44 10.78
N THR A 98 2.01 16.12 11.93
CA THR A 98 0.81 15.98 12.77
C THR A 98 -0.44 16.37 11.97
N LYS A 99 -0.45 17.55 11.32
CA LYS A 99 -1.58 17.99 10.51
C LYS A 99 -1.89 17.04 9.35
N GLY A 100 -0.86 16.52 8.68
CA GLY A 100 -1.04 15.53 7.61
C GLY A 100 -1.66 14.23 8.13
N THR A 101 -1.22 13.77 9.30
CA THR A 101 -1.75 12.57 9.95
C THR A 101 -3.21 12.78 10.39
N ASP A 102 -3.55 13.94 10.96
CA ASP A 102 -4.92 14.26 11.35
C ASP A 102 -5.89 14.27 10.15
N LEU A 103 -5.44 14.77 8.99
CA LEU A 103 -6.20 14.72 7.74
C LEU A 103 -6.39 13.29 7.25
N ALA A 104 -5.31 12.49 7.24
CA ALA A 104 -5.37 11.10 6.85
C ALA A 104 -6.32 10.29 7.74
N ILE A 105 -6.29 10.49 9.06
CA ILE A 105 -7.22 9.85 10.00
C ILE A 105 -8.66 10.25 9.69
N ARG A 106 -8.95 11.54 9.55
CA ARG A 106 -10.30 12.03 9.22
C ARG A 106 -10.85 11.36 7.96
N ASP A 107 -10.04 11.23 6.91
CA ASP A 107 -10.47 10.67 5.64
C ASP A 107 -10.60 9.14 5.70
N LEU A 108 -9.67 8.46 6.38
CA LEU A 108 -9.75 7.02 6.62
C LEU A 108 -10.92 6.64 7.53
N GLU A 109 -11.27 7.44 8.53
CA GLU A 109 -12.46 7.23 9.38
C GLU A 109 -13.75 7.29 8.55
N LYS A 110 -13.87 8.28 7.68
CA LYS A 110 -15.02 8.39 6.76
C LYS A 110 -15.06 7.22 5.79
N LEU A 111 -13.93 6.87 5.18
CA LEU A 111 -13.86 5.75 4.24
C LEU A 111 -14.21 4.43 4.93
N LYS A 112 -13.64 4.19 6.12
CA LYS A 112 -13.92 3.02 6.93
C LYS A 112 -15.39 2.94 7.33
N SER A 113 -16.03 4.07 7.65
CA SER A 113 -17.46 4.12 7.95
C SER A 113 -18.31 3.72 6.74
N LEU A 114 -17.94 4.12 5.52
CA LEU A 114 -18.62 3.69 4.29
C LEU A 114 -18.45 2.18 4.06
N TYR A 115 -17.24 1.65 4.29
CA TYR A 115 -16.98 0.22 4.27
C TYR A 115 -17.81 -0.53 5.32
N ASP A 116 -17.92 -0.01 6.55
CA ASP A 116 -18.75 -0.59 7.60
C ASP A 116 -20.23 -0.63 7.23
N GLU A 117 -20.75 0.46 6.64
CA GLU A 117 -22.12 0.52 6.12
C GLU A 117 -22.37 -0.59 5.09
N LYS A 118 -21.50 -0.71 4.07
CA LYS A 118 -21.67 -1.72 3.01
C LYS A 118 -21.49 -3.14 3.52
N LEU A 119 -20.62 -3.35 4.52
CA LEU A 119 -20.46 -4.64 5.18
C LEU A 119 -21.75 -5.04 5.92
N LEU A 120 -22.34 -4.14 6.71
CA LEU A 120 -23.57 -4.39 7.46
C LEU A 120 -24.77 -4.64 6.54
N GLU A 121 -24.80 -3.99 5.38
CA GLU A 121 -25.82 -4.17 4.34
C GLU A 121 -25.60 -5.44 3.48
N ASN A 122 -24.45 -6.12 3.61
CA ASN A 122 -23.99 -7.16 2.68
C ASN A 122 -23.93 -6.68 1.21
N SER A 123 -23.64 -5.39 0.99
CA SER A 123 -23.63 -4.74 -0.33
C SER A 123 -22.24 -4.82 -0.99
N PHE A 124 -21.74 -6.03 -1.19
CA PHE A 124 -20.37 -6.25 -1.70
C PHE A 124 -20.16 -5.81 -3.16
N ASN A 125 -21.24 -5.72 -3.95
CA ASN A 125 -21.22 -5.23 -5.34
C ASN A 125 -20.81 -3.75 -5.48
N SER A 126 -20.68 -3.02 -4.38
CA SER A 126 -20.16 -1.65 -4.32
C SER A 126 -18.63 -1.57 -4.51
N ILE A 127 -17.93 -2.71 -4.56
CA ILE A 127 -16.49 -2.75 -4.80
C ILE A 127 -16.18 -2.74 -6.31
N LYS A 128 -15.17 -1.98 -6.69
CA LYS A 128 -14.52 -2.07 -8.01
C LYS A 128 -13.14 -2.67 -7.85
N TYR A 129 -12.74 -3.46 -8.85
CA TYR A 129 -11.48 -4.17 -8.77
C TYR A 129 -10.81 -4.43 -10.11
N TYR A 130 -9.51 -4.64 -10.00
CA TYR A 130 -8.63 -5.09 -11.08
C TYR A 130 -7.64 -6.10 -10.49
N CYS A 131 -7.78 -7.36 -10.87
CA CYS A 131 -7.03 -8.48 -10.31
C CYS A 131 -6.15 -9.09 -11.40
N ILE A 132 -4.83 -9.09 -11.18
CA ILE A 132 -3.86 -9.76 -12.06
C ILE A 132 -3.55 -11.12 -11.46
N LEU A 133 -3.82 -12.20 -12.18
CA LEU A 133 -3.46 -13.56 -11.81
C LEU A 133 -2.11 -13.92 -12.41
N ILE A 134 -1.20 -14.43 -11.58
CA ILE A 134 0.17 -14.80 -11.95
C ILE A 134 0.43 -16.29 -11.73
N ASP A 135 1.48 -16.82 -12.35
CA ASP A 135 1.79 -18.26 -12.38
C ASP A 135 2.58 -18.77 -11.17
N ASN A 136 2.98 -17.89 -10.27
CA ASN A 136 3.72 -18.18 -9.05
C ASN A 136 3.11 -17.45 -7.84
N VAL A 137 3.40 -17.93 -6.62
CA VAL A 137 3.10 -17.15 -5.39
C VAL A 137 3.96 -15.88 -5.43
N PRO A 138 3.40 -14.67 -5.20
CA PRO A 138 4.16 -13.43 -5.29
C PRO A 138 5.36 -13.45 -4.34
N GLU A 139 6.53 -13.07 -4.82
CA GLU A 139 7.74 -12.96 -4.01
C GLU A 139 7.65 -11.81 -3.00
N ILE A 140 6.77 -10.84 -3.28
CA ILE A 140 6.51 -9.66 -2.46
C ILE A 140 5.05 -9.67 -2.01
N MET A 141 4.88 -9.65 -0.70
CA MET A 141 3.59 -9.61 -0.01
C MET A 141 3.30 -8.19 0.49
N SER A 142 2.11 -7.68 0.19
CA SER A 142 1.65 -6.36 0.60
C SER A 142 0.14 -6.37 0.83
N SER A 143 -0.30 -5.58 1.80
CA SER A 143 -1.70 -5.22 2.01
C SER A 143 -1.76 -3.78 2.49
N ALA A 144 -2.19 -2.86 1.64
CA ALA A 144 -2.09 -1.42 1.90
C ALA A 144 -3.20 -0.64 1.22
N GLY A 145 -3.51 0.52 1.78
CA GLY A 145 -4.29 1.57 1.13
C GLY A 145 -3.36 2.65 0.59
N TRP A 146 -3.66 3.17 -0.59
CA TRP A 146 -2.90 4.24 -1.24
C TRP A 146 -3.87 5.26 -1.84
N LEU A 147 -3.47 6.54 -1.86
CA LEU A 147 -4.16 7.57 -2.61
C LEU A 147 -3.46 7.69 -3.96
N PRO A 148 -4.16 7.47 -5.09
CA PRO A 148 -3.54 7.47 -6.39
C PRO A 148 -3.16 8.88 -6.85
N GLU A 149 -2.04 9.41 -6.35
CA GLU A 149 -1.56 10.77 -6.62
C GLU A 149 -1.01 10.93 -8.03
N LEU A 150 -0.47 9.86 -8.61
CA LEU A 150 0.09 9.84 -9.97
C LEU A 150 -0.10 8.49 -10.64
N ASP A 151 0.00 8.47 -11.97
CA ASP A 151 -0.06 7.26 -12.79
C ASP A 151 1.35 6.73 -13.15
N PHE A 152 1.43 5.61 -13.89
CA PHE A 152 2.71 5.03 -14.34
C PHE A 152 3.46 5.88 -15.41
N ASN A 153 2.84 6.97 -15.89
CA ASN A 153 3.44 7.99 -16.73
C ASN A 153 3.78 9.28 -15.93
N ASN A 154 3.77 9.22 -14.59
CA ASN A 154 3.91 10.35 -13.65
C ASN A 154 2.95 11.52 -13.95
N LYS A 155 1.81 11.27 -14.58
CA LYS A 155 0.72 12.24 -14.67
C LYS A 155 0.10 12.37 -13.29
N ILE A 156 0.06 13.59 -12.75
CA ILE A 156 -0.61 13.89 -11.48
C ILE A 156 -2.10 13.63 -11.65
N LEU A 157 -2.66 12.79 -10.79
CA LEU A 157 -4.07 12.41 -10.77
C LEU A 157 -4.84 13.12 -9.66
N LEU A 158 -4.19 13.41 -8.53
CA LEU A 158 -4.77 14.10 -7.38
C LEU A 158 -3.91 15.30 -6.96
N ASP A 159 -4.57 16.37 -6.54
CA ASP A 159 -3.93 17.50 -5.85
C ASP A 159 -4.29 17.45 -4.37
N LEU A 160 -3.32 17.04 -3.54
CA LEU A 160 -3.50 16.89 -2.09
C LEU A 160 -3.43 18.22 -1.32
N ASN A 161 -3.33 19.37 -2.00
CA ASN A 161 -3.30 20.67 -1.33
C ASN A 161 -4.68 21.11 -0.80
N ASP A 162 -5.78 20.64 -1.39
CA ASP A 162 -7.12 20.93 -0.88
C ASP A 162 -7.49 19.99 0.27
N LYS A 163 -7.31 20.52 1.48
CA LYS A 163 -7.57 19.79 2.73
C LYS A 163 -9.06 19.55 3.00
N ASN A 164 -9.98 20.14 2.23
CA ASN A 164 -11.43 19.96 2.43
C ASN A 164 -11.99 18.79 1.62
N ILE A 165 -11.26 18.33 0.61
CA ILE A 165 -11.66 17.23 -0.24
C ILE A 165 -11.19 15.92 0.39
N MET A 166 -12.05 14.90 0.35
CA MET A 166 -11.72 13.53 0.68
C MET A 166 -11.54 12.76 -0.63
N PHE A 167 -10.46 12.00 -0.75
CA PHE A 167 -10.17 11.17 -1.91
C PHE A 167 -10.46 9.70 -1.65
N ASN A 168 -10.82 8.97 -2.70
CA ASN A 168 -10.96 7.52 -2.63
C ASN A 168 -9.59 6.84 -2.58
N SER A 169 -9.47 5.79 -1.77
CA SER A 169 -8.24 5.02 -1.64
C SER A 169 -8.30 3.78 -2.51
N LEU A 170 -7.24 3.58 -3.27
CA LEU A 170 -6.95 2.34 -3.95
C LEU A 170 -6.25 1.40 -2.96
N THR A 171 -6.85 0.26 -2.67
CA THR A 171 -6.20 -0.80 -1.91
C THR A 171 -5.45 -1.75 -2.82
N VAL A 172 -4.36 -2.31 -2.32
CA VAL A 172 -3.68 -3.47 -2.92
C VAL A 172 -3.62 -4.61 -1.92
N SER A 173 -3.77 -5.83 -2.42
CA SER A 173 -3.39 -7.05 -1.71
C SER A 173 -2.69 -8.00 -2.67
N THR A 174 -1.46 -8.41 -2.33
CA THR A 174 -0.81 -9.52 -3.02
C THR A 174 -1.03 -10.79 -2.23
N ILE A 175 -1.55 -11.83 -2.89
CA ILE A 175 -2.01 -13.05 -2.24
C ILE A 175 -1.47 -14.28 -2.95
N GLY A 176 -1.13 -15.31 -2.17
CA GLY A 176 -0.94 -16.66 -2.68
C GLY A 176 -2.27 -17.34 -2.93
N LEU A 177 -2.34 -18.13 -3.99
CA LEU A 177 -3.51 -18.94 -4.36
C LEU A 177 -3.14 -20.44 -4.31
N LYS A 178 -4.15 -21.30 -4.50
CA LYS A 178 -3.92 -22.73 -4.71
C LYS A 178 -3.02 -22.98 -5.93
N ASP A 179 -2.44 -24.18 -5.97
CA ASP A 179 -1.56 -24.64 -7.06
C ASP A 179 -0.33 -23.75 -7.29
N ARG A 180 0.17 -23.12 -6.21
CA ARG A 180 1.34 -22.23 -6.22
C ARG A 180 1.18 -21.02 -7.16
N LYS A 181 -0.04 -20.57 -7.41
CA LYS A 181 -0.33 -19.33 -8.15
C LYS A 181 -0.41 -18.13 -7.23
N GLY A 182 -0.59 -16.95 -7.82
CA GLY A 182 -0.71 -15.71 -7.08
C GLY A 182 -1.70 -14.76 -7.71
N ALA A 183 -2.10 -13.74 -6.94
CA ALA A 183 -2.80 -12.59 -7.50
C ALA A 183 -2.36 -11.29 -6.86
N ILE A 184 -2.44 -10.23 -7.66
CA ILE A 184 -2.36 -8.84 -7.22
C ILE A 184 -3.75 -8.25 -7.38
N VAL A 185 -4.40 -7.95 -6.26
CA VAL A 185 -5.77 -7.47 -6.19
C VAL A 185 -5.75 -5.99 -5.89
N PHE A 186 -6.15 -5.17 -6.86
CA PHE A 186 -6.44 -3.75 -6.64
C PHE A 186 -7.93 -3.57 -6.46
N ALA A 187 -8.35 -2.83 -5.44
CA ALA A 187 -9.77 -2.62 -5.15
C ALA A 187 -10.07 -1.29 -4.47
N TRP A 188 -11.26 -0.73 -4.73
CA TRP A 188 -11.75 0.51 -4.13
C TRP A 188 -13.28 0.51 -4.07
N LEU A 189 -13.84 1.33 -3.18
CA LEU A 189 -15.29 1.45 -3.01
C LEU A 189 -15.88 2.46 -4.01
N ASP A 190 -16.93 2.11 -4.73
CA ASP A 190 -17.52 2.92 -5.81
C ASP A 190 -18.72 3.74 -5.35
N VAL A 191 -18.57 4.37 -4.18
CA VAL A 191 -19.59 5.26 -3.57
C VAL A 191 -19.07 6.68 -3.36
N ILE A 192 -17.80 6.91 -3.68
CA ILE A 192 -17.09 8.19 -3.67
C ILE A 192 -16.30 8.32 -4.97
N ASP A 193 -15.97 9.55 -5.38
CA ASP A 193 -15.27 9.80 -6.65
C ASP A 193 -14.02 8.93 -6.79
N SER A 194 -14.03 8.07 -7.79
CA SER A 194 -13.02 7.04 -8.02
C SER A 194 -12.21 7.29 -9.29
N LYS A 195 -12.32 8.49 -9.89
CA LYS A 195 -11.64 8.83 -11.15
C LYS A 195 -10.13 8.56 -11.10
N ALA A 196 -9.46 8.95 -10.02
CA ALA A 196 -8.02 8.73 -9.90
C ALA A 196 -7.65 7.23 -9.76
N CYS A 197 -8.49 6.43 -9.08
CA CYS A 197 -8.30 4.97 -9.04
C CYS A 197 -8.42 4.36 -10.44
N ILE A 198 -9.42 4.77 -11.22
CA ILE A 198 -9.65 4.29 -12.58
C ILE A 198 -8.49 4.69 -13.50
N GLU A 199 -8.06 5.95 -13.48
CA GLU A 199 -6.96 6.44 -14.32
C GLU A 199 -5.63 5.74 -13.97
N PHE A 200 -5.36 5.50 -12.68
CA PHE A 200 -4.19 4.71 -12.27
C PHE A 200 -4.24 3.30 -12.86
N ILE A 201 -5.36 2.59 -12.70
CA ILE A 201 -5.51 1.22 -13.22
C ILE A 201 -5.48 1.19 -14.75
N LYS A 202 -6.03 2.18 -15.45
CA LYS A 202 -5.89 2.29 -16.90
C LYS A 202 -4.43 2.40 -17.32
N SER A 203 -3.65 3.27 -16.65
CA SER A 203 -2.23 3.39 -16.93
C SER A 203 -1.47 2.08 -16.68
N LEU A 204 -1.84 1.30 -15.65
CA LEU A 204 -1.28 -0.03 -15.40
C LEU A 204 -1.71 -1.04 -16.47
N ASN A 205 -2.96 -0.99 -16.91
CA ASN A 205 -3.52 -1.89 -17.92
C ASN A 205 -2.85 -1.69 -19.28
N GLU A 206 -2.43 -0.47 -19.62
CA GLU A 206 -1.70 -0.14 -20.86
C GLU A 206 -0.26 -0.66 -20.89
N ILE A 207 0.34 -0.97 -19.74
CA ILE A 207 1.71 -1.53 -19.68
C ILE A 207 1.72 -2.95 -20.27
N PRO A 208 2.64 -3.31 -21.18
CA PRO A 208 2.72 -4.68 -21.68
C PRO A 208 2.95 -5.70 -20.55
N ASP A 209 2.38 -6.89 -20.67
CA ASP A 209 2.38 -7.91 -19.60
C ASP A 209 3.79 -8.21 -19.06
N ASP A 210 4.79 -8.30 -19.94
CA ASP A 210 6.20 -8.52 -19.59
C ASP A 210 6.79 -7.45 -18.64
N TYR A 211 6.18 -6.26 -18.57
CA TYR A 211 6.63 -5.16 -17.72
C TYR A 211 5.69 -4.85 -16.56
N LYS A 212 4.47 -5.39 -16.51
CA LYS A 212 3.52 -5.12 -15.42
C LYS A 212 4.09 -5.53 -14.06
N GLY A 213 4.79 -6.67 -13.97
CA GLY A 213 5.46 -7.11 -12.73
C GLY A 213 6.46 -6.07 -12.23
N SER A 214 7.35 -5.60 -13.10
CA SER A 214 8.34 -4.56 -12.76
C SER A 214 7.71 -3.20 -12.39
N ALA A 215 6.57 -2.87 -13.00
CA ALA A 215 5.80 -1.67 -12.67
C ALA A 215 5.21 -1.75 -11.26
N ILE A 216 4.56 -2.87 -10.94
CA ILE A 216 3.99 -3.12 -9.61
C ILE A 216 5.10 -3.16 -8.56
N LEU A 217 6.22 -3.84 -8.84
CA LEU A 217 7.40 -3.85 -7.96
C LEU A 217 7.86 -2.44 -7.62
N LYS A 218 8.09 -1.61 -8.64
CA LYS A 218 8.52 -0.23 -8.45
C LYS A 218 7.51 0.55 -7.61
N TRP A 219 6.22 0.45 -7.93
CA TRP A 219 5.18 1.13 -7.18
C TRP A 219 5.08 0.65 -5.72
N LEU A 220 5.25 -0.64 -5.46
CA LEU A 220 5.30 -1.18 -4.09
C LEU A 220 6.46 -0.56 -3.30
N PHE A 221 7.66 -0.52 -3.85
CA PHE A 221 8.82 0.09 -3.16
C PHE A 221 8.74 1.62 -3.07
N GLU A 222 8.15 2.30 -4.06
CA GLU A 222 8.05 3.78 -4.08
C GLU A 222 6.90 4.32 -3.21
N CYS A 223 5.82 3.56 -3.02
CA CYS A 223 4.57 4.10 -2.46
C CYS A 223 3.99 3.30 -1.29
N ASN A 224 4.52 2.13 -0.94
CA ASN A 224 3.93 1.28 0.10
C ASN A 224 4.92 1.03 1.25
N GLU A 225 4.49 1.38 2.46
CA GLU A 225 5.26 1.12 3.69
C GLU A 225 5.12 -0.34 4.17
N ASN A 226 4.08 -1.06 3.71
CA ASN A 226 3.76 -2.41 4.14
C ASN A 226 4.14 -3.47 3.10
N ILE A 227 5.44 -3.65 2.90
CA ILE A 227 5.96 -4.65 1.97
C ILE A 227 6.87 -5.64 2.70
N TYR A 228 6.69 -6.92 2.40
CA TYR A 228 7.53 -8.03 2.84
C TYR A 228 7.92 -8.84 1.63
N TRP A 229 9.08 -9.47 1.65
CA TRP A 229 9.52 -10.29 0.53
C TRP A 229 10.39 -11.46 1.00
N SER A 230 10.51 -12.48 0.18
CA SER A 230 11.34 -13.64 0.51
C SER A 230 12.83 -13.30 0.41
N GLU A 231 13.62 -13.82 1.36
CA GLU A 231 15.08 -13.68 1.32
C GLU A 231 15.67 -14.36 0.07
N ASP A 232 15.11 -15.50 -0.33
CA ASP A 232 15.55 -16.24 -1.51
C ASP A 232 15.39 -15.41 -2.78
N TRP A 233 14.24 -14.73 -2.96
CA TRP A 233 14.04 -13.81 -4.07
C TRP A 233 14.99 -12.62 -3.99
N TRP A 234 15.10 -11.98 -2.83
CA TRP A 234 15.96 -10.81 -2.68
C TRP A 234 17.40 -11.11 -3.10
N ASN A 235 17.93 -12.27 -2.69
CA ASN A 235 19.28 -12.71 -3.02
C ASN A 235 19.50 -13.02 -4.51
N THR A 236 18.45 -13.16 -5.31
CA THR A 236 18.56 -13.32 -6.77
C THR A 236 18.73 -11.99 -7.51
N ILE A 237 18.39 -10.87 -6.86
CA ILE A 237 18.46 -9.53 -7.45
C ILE A 237 19.91 -9.01 -7.39
N GLU A 238 20.37 -8.40 -8.47
CA GLU A 238 21.67 -7.74 -8.50
C GLU A 238 21.78 -6.65 -7.43
N VAL A 239 22.96 -6.57 -6.78
CA VAL A 239 23.20 -5.67 -5.64
C VAL A 239 22.90 -4.20 -5.96
N ASP A 240 23.16 -3.75 -7.19
CA ASP A 240 22.86 -2.37 -7.57
C ASP A 240 21.36 -2.13 -7.74
N LYS A 241 20.60 -3.13 -8.20
CA LYS A 241 19.12 -3.08 -8.25
C LYS A 241 18.48 -3.14 -6.87
N GLN A 242 19.04 -3.92 -5.95
CA GLN A 242 18.64 -3.89 -4.55
C GLN A 242 18.79 -2.49 -3.95
N LYS A 243 19.90 -1.80 -4.22
CA LYS A 243 20.12 -0.42 -3.76
C LYS A 243 19.11 0.54 -4.39
N GLU A 244 18.86 0.45 -5.70
CA GLU A 244 17.85 1.27 -6.39
C GLU A 244 16.46 1.09 -5.75
N LEU A 245 16.04 -0.13 -5.45
CA LEU A 245 14.76 -0.42 -4.79
C LEU A 245 14.69 0.16 -3.37
N ILE A 246 15.76 0.03 -2.58
CA ILE A 246 15.84 0.62 -1.23
C ILE A 246 15.78 2.14 -1.29
N ASP A 247 16.51 2.74 -2.23
CA ASP A 247 16.54 4.20 -2.39
C ASP A 247 15.16 4.72 -2.83
N SER A 248 14.42 3.95 -3.64
CA SER A 248 13.01 4.23 -3.97
C SER A 248 12.10 4.35 -2.74
N MET A 249 12.30 3.53 -1.70
CA MET A 249 11.52 3.65 -0.45
C MET A 249 11.76 4.99 0.28
N MET A 250 12.87 5.66 0.00
CA MET A 250 13.22 6.95 0.60
C MET A 250 12.72 8.15 -0.22
N ASN A 251 12.19 7.94 -1.43
CA ASN A 251 11.72 9.01 -2.29
C ASN A 251 10.49 9.74 -1.74
N ILE A 252 9.58 9.00 -1.08
CA ILE A 252 8.40 9.57 -0.40
C ILE A 252 8.79 10.71 0.54
N MET A 253 9.91 10.57 1.25
CA MET A 253 10.37 11.56 2.23
C MET A 253 11.19 12.71 1.63
N SER A 254 11.65 12.60 0.39
CA SER A 254 12.67 13.51 -0.17
C SER A 254 12.22 14.31 -1.39
N ARG A 255 11.74 13.64 -2.44
CA ARG A 255 11.45 14.27 -3.75
C ARG A 255 10.04 13.96 -4.27
N GLY A 256 9.28 13.12 -3.56
CA GLY A 256 8.03 12.56 -4.02
C GLY A 256 8.24 11.30 -4.87
N PRO A 257 7.22 10.42 -4.96
CA PRO A 257 7.33 9.16 -5.69
C PRO A 257 7.48 9.39 -7.21
N SER A 258 8.14 8.45 -7.88
CA SER A 258 8.19 8.37 -9.34
C SER A 258 7.88 6.95 -9.78
N LEU A 259 6.88 6.78 -10.66
CA LEU A 259 6.45 5.47 -11.16
C LEU A 259 6.99 5.15 -12.55
N LYS A 260 7.69 6.09 -13.21
CA LYS A 260 8.38 5.88 -14.49
C LYS A 260 9.57 4.92 -14.37
N ASP A 261 10.17 4.55 -15.50
CA ASP A 261 11.41 3.77 -15.57
C ASP A 261 11.33 2.38 -14.93
N TYR A 262 10.12 1.86 -14.68
CA TYR A 262 9.89 0.52 -14.14
C TYR A 262 10.56 -0.58 -14.97
N LYS A 263 10.75 -0.36 -16.27
CA LYS A 263 11.41 -1.29 -17.19
C LYS A 263 12.85 -1.63 -16.76
N SER A 264 13.51 -0.77 -15.97
CA SER A 264 14.85 -1.06 -15.44
C SER A 264 14.85 -2.22 -14.43
N PHE A 265 13.69 -2.60 -13.89
CA PHE A 265 13.50 -3.67 -12.93
C PHE A 265 12.90 -4.95 -13.56
N SER A 266 12.85 -5.06 -14.89
CA SER A 266 12.31 -6.24 -15.58
C SER A 266 13.06 -7.54 -15.25
N SER A 267 14.36 -7.46 -14.93
CA SER A 267 15.16 -8.60 -14.47
C SER A 267 14.92 -8.97 -13.00
N CYS A 268 14.28 -8.12 -12.21
CA CYS A 268 14.10 -8.33 -10.78
C CYS A 268 12.87 -9.19 -10.46
N LEU A 269 11.92 -9.31 -11.39
CA LEU A 269 10.66 -10.01 -11.17
C LEU A 269 10.12 -10.54 -12.50
N SER A 270 9.81 -11.84 -12.55
CA SER A 270 9.36 -12.50 -13.79
C SER A 270 7.99 -13.16 -13.61
N TRP A 271 7.00 -12.35 -13.25
CA TRP A 271 5.60 -12.82 -13.19
C TRP A 271 5.03 -12.99 -14.58
N LYS A 272 4.54 -14.19 -14.88
CA LYS A 272 3.75 -14.40 -16.09
C LYS A 272 2.28 -14.18 -15.77
N ILE A 273 1.67 -13.23 -16.47
CA ILE A 273 0.25 -12.94 -16.32
C ILE A 273 -0.57 -14.01 -17.04
N ASN A 274 -1.41 -14.71 -16.29
CA ASN A 274 -2.28 -15.74 -16.80
C ASN A 274 -3.66 -15.20 -17.19
N GLU A 275 -4.19 -14.30 -16.36
CA GLU A 275 -5.54 -13.76 -16.52
C GLU A 275 -5.63 -12.42 -15.80
N ILE A 276 -6.43 -11.50 -16.33
CA ILE A 276 -6.85 -10.28 -15.62
C ILE A 276 -8.36 -10.35 -15.42
N LYS A 277 -8.80 -10.29 -14.16
CA LYS A 277 -10.22 -10.24 -13.79
C LYS A 277 -10.57 -8.82 -13.33
N THR A 278 -11.65 -8.25 -13.86
CA THR A 278 -12.06 -6.89 -13.50
C THR A 278 -13.56 -6.68 -13.68
N ASN A 279 -14.14 -5.77 -12.92
CA ASN A 279 -15.53 -5.30 -13.05
C ASN A 279 -15.63 -3.80 -13.42
N ILE A 280 -14.54 -3.23 -13.96
CA ILE A 280 -14.48 -1.87 -14.48
C ILE A 280 -14.31 -1.86 -16.00
N ASN A 281 -14.73 -0.75 -16.63
CA ASN A 281 -14.54 -0.52 -18.05
C ASN A 281 -13.17 0.13 -18.27
N LEU A 282 -12.26 -0.61 -18.90
CA LEU A 282 -10.89 -0.19 -19.22
C LEU A 282 -10.82 0.49 -20.59
#